data_AF-A0A4Y9J0Z9-F1
#
_entry.id   AF-A0A4Y9J0Z9-F1
#
_cell.length_a   1.000
_cell.length_b   1.000
_cell.length_c   1.000
_cell.angle_alpha   90.00
_cell.angle_beta   90.00
_cell.angle_gamma   90.00
#
_symmetry.space_group_name_H-M   'P 1'
#
loop_
_entity.id
_entity.type
_entity.pdbx_description
1 polymer ?
#
loop_
_entity_poly.entity_id
_entity_poly.type
_entity_poly.pdbx_seq_one_letter_code
_entity_poly.pdbx_strand_id
1 'polypeptide(L)'
;MANKRKLKKAIKAACGNMAGECIMTRNYVPGVDTRKMDEIIFSIADLQFSSIENVSFSFDKSEKSFSSRHEYKKAREAYFHKGYKKLIDDFKKGVDQIVGLMNEALPAEQKERNKAAAK
;
A
#
# COMPACT_ATOMS: atom_id res chain seq x y z
N MET A 1 3.94 12.32 -16.70
CA MET A 1 5.10 11.83 -15.89
C MET A 1 4.69 11.37 -14.50
N ALA A 2 5.07 10.15 -14.14
CA ALA A 2 5.04 9.64 -12.77
C ALA A 2 6.23 10.23 -12.00
N ASN A 3 6.02 10.66 -10.76
CA ASN A 3 7.09 11.15 -9.88
C ASN A 3 6.74 10.83 -8.41
N LYS A 4 7.71 11.01 -7.50
CA LYS A 4 7.56 10.68 -6.07
C LYS A 4 6.27 11.27 -5.45
N ARG A 5 5.93 12.51 -5.81
CA ARG A 5 4.72 13.20 -5.34
C ARG A 5 3.45 12.48 -5.78
N LYS A 6 3.36 12.06 -7.04
CA LYS A 6 2.21 11.30 -7.54
C LYS A 6 2.10 9.93 -6.88
N LEU A 7 3.22 9.24 -6.65
CA LEU A 7 3.23 7.96 -5.94
C LEU A 7 2.71 8.11 -4.51
N LYS A 8 3.19 9.09 -3.74
CA LYS A 8 2.66 9.39 -2.40
C LYS A 8 1.16 9.68 -2.42
N LYS A 9 0.67 10.43 -3.42
CA LYS A 9 -0.76 10.72 -3.57
C LYS A 9 -1.57 9.45 -3.84
N ALA A 10 -1.05 8.55 -4.69
CA ALA A 10 -1.70 7.28 -5.00
C ALA A 10 -1.78 6.37 -3.77
N ILE A 11 -0.69 6.25 -3.00
CA ILE A 11 -0.67 5.49 -1.72
C ILE A 11 -1.72 6.06 -0.76
N LYS A 12 -1.73 7.38 -0.54
CA LYS A 12 -2.73 8.04 0.32
C LYS A 12 -4.16 7.80 -0.13
N ALA A 13 -4.41 7.86 -1.43
CA ALA A 13 -5.75 7.63 -1.98
C ALA A 13 -6.19 6.18 -1.79
N ALA A 14 -5.32 5.20 -2.06
CA ALA A 14 -5.62 3.79 -1.87
C ALA A 14 -5.91 3.48 -0.38
N CYS A 15 -5.02 3.88 0.52
CA CYS A 15 -5.20 3.70 1.96
C CYS A 15 -6.43 4.44 2.49
N GLY A 16 -6.64 5.70 2.08
CA GLY A 16 -7.80 6.49 2.48
C GLY A 16 -9.13 5.86 2.06
N ASN A 17 -9.21 5.35 0.83
CA ASN A 17 -10.40 4.65 0.35
C ASN A 17 -10.67 3.37 1.16
N MET A 18 -9.65 2.53 1.39
CA MET A 18 -9.82 1.30 2.19
C MET A 18 -10.25 1.61 3.63
N ALA A 19 -9.65 2.62 4.25
CA ALA A 19 -10.03 3.03 5.61
C ALA A 19 -11.47 3.56 5.64
N GLY A 20 -11.88 4.34 4.63
CA GLY A 20 -13.25 4.81 4.48
C GLY A 20 -14.26 3.66 4.42
N GLU A 21 -13.99 2.64 3.60
CA GLU A 21 -14.84 1.45 3.50
C GLU A 21 -14.91 0.68 4.83
N CYS A 22 -13.80 0.56 5.56
CA CYS A 22 -13.79 -0.07 6.90
C CYS A 22 -14.67 0.71 7.89
N ILE A 23 -14.58 2.05 7.89
CA ILE A 23 -15.40 2.92 8.74
C ILE A 23 -16.88 2.77 8.40
N MET A 24 -17.23 2.75 7.12
CA MET A 24 -18.62 2.54 6.69
C MET A 24 -19.12 1.16 7.11
N THR A 25 -18.33 0.12 6.86
CA THR A 25 -18.67 -1.27 7.21
C THR A 25 -18.92 -1.41 8.71
N ARG A 26 -18.02 -0.87 9.54
CA ARG A 26 -18.12 -0.87 11.01
C ARG A 26 -19.43 -0.26 11.52
N ASN A 27 -19.91 0.81 10.89
CA ASN A 27 -21.07 1.57 11.37
C ASN A 27 -22.40 1.09 10.78
N TYR A 28 -22.38 0.47 9.59
CA TYR A 28 -23.61 0.20 8.82
C TYR A 28 -23.85 -1.28 8.49
N VAL A 29 -22.90 -2.18 8.71
CA VAL A 29 -23.11 -3.62 8.46
C VAL A 29 -23.39 -4.33 9.79
N PRO A 30 -24.61 -4.85 10.00
CA PRO A 30 -24.97 -5.55 11.23
C PRO A 30 -24.10 -6.79 11.45
N GLY A 31 -23.71 -7.03 12.71
CA GLY A 31 -22.95 -8.22 13.10
C GLY A 31 -21.47 -8.20 12.73
N VAL A 32 -20.94 -7.11 12.16
CA VAL A 32 -19.50 -6.92 11.96
C VAL A 32 -18.77 -6.76 13.28
N ASP A 33 -17.58 -7.36 13.37
CA ASP A 33 -16.68 -7.16 14.49
C ASP A 33 -16.04 -5.76 14.42
N THR A 34 -16.60 -4.82 15.18
CA THR A 34 -16.19 -3.42 15.15
C THR A 34 -14.78 -3.20 15.68
N ARG A 35 -14.31 -4.03 16.62
CA ARG A 35 -12.94 -3.95 17.16
C ARG A 35 -11.92 -4.37 16.13
N LYS A 36 -12.18 -5.48 15.43
CA LYS A 36 -11.33 -5.89 14.30
C LYS A 36 -11.31 -4.85 13.18
N MET A 37 -12.44 -4.20 12.89
CA MET A 37 -12.45 -3.10 11.92
C MET A 37 -11.57 -1.93 12.36
N ASP A 38 -11.59 -1.55 13.65
CA ASP A 38 -10.71 -0.51 14.18
C ASP A 38 -9.22 -0.90 14.07
N GLU A 39 -8.87 -2.15 14.35
CA GLU A 39 -7.51 -2.70 14.16
C GLU A 39 -7.06 -2.68 12.68
N ILE A 40 -7.96 -3.01 11.76
CA ILE A 40 -7.71 -2.94 10.32
C ILE A 40 -7.45 -1.49 9.89
N ILE A 41 -8.21 -0.53 10.41
CA ILE A 41 -8.00 0.91 10.13
C ILE A 41 -6.61 1.36 10.58
N PHE A 42 -6.15 0.92 11.76
CA PHE A 42 -4.77 1.19 12.21
C PHE A 42 -3.74 0.53 11.31
N SER A 43 -3.96 -0.72 10.90
CA SER A 43 -3.07 -1.42 9.97
C SER A 43 -2.95 -0.71 8.62
N ILE A 44 -4.05 -0.15 8.11
CA ILE A 44 -4.06 0.69 6.91
C ILE A 44 -3.24 1.97 7.12
N ALA A 45 -3.37 2.61 8.28
CA ALA A 45 -2.63 3.82 8.62
C ALA A 45 -1.12 3.56 8.70
N ASP A 46 -0.71 2.45 9.31
CA ASP A 46 0.69 2.02 9.40
C ASP A 46 1.28 1.70 8.03
N LEU A 47 0.53 0.98 7.18
CA LEU A 47 0.93 0.72 5.80
C LEU A 47 1.12 2.04 5.03
N GLN A 48 0.19 2.99 5.18
CA GLN A 48 0.28 4.29 4.55
C GLN A 48 1.53 5.05 5.00
N PHE A 49 1.75 5.13 6.32
CA PHE A 49 2.86 5.88 6.92
C PHE A 49 4.21 5.32 6.45
N SER A 50 4.43 4.03 6.66
CA SER A 50 5.68 3.35 6.27
C SER A 50 5.94 3.42 4.77
N SER A 51 4.90 3.27 3.94
CA SER A 51 5.06 3.33 2.47
C SER A 51 5.44 4.74 2.01
N ILE A 52 4.83 5.79 2.56
CA ILE A 52 5.11 7.19 2.19
C ILE A 52 6.53 7.60 2.59
N GLU A 53 6.98 7.17 3.77
CA GLU A 53 8.33 7.41 4.25
C GLU A 53 9.36 6.79 3.28
N ASN A 54 9.12 5.53 2.90
CA ASN A 54 10.01 4.76 2.02
C ASN A 54 10.04 5.23 0.56
N VAL A 55 9.11 6.10 0.09
CA VAL A 55 9.17 6.66 -1.28
C VAL A 55 10.42 7.55 -1.49
N SER A 56 10.91 8.16 -0.41
CA SER A 56 12.01 9.12 -0.45
C SER A 56 13.32 8.46 -0.01
N PHE A 57 14.07 7.91 -0.97
CA PHE A 57 15.42 7.38 -0.75
C PHE A 57 16.43 7.96 -1.75
N SER A 58 17.73 7.82 -1.44
CA SER A 58 18.87 8.39 -2.19
C SER A 58 19.87 7.30 -2.58
N PHE A 59 20.59 7.55 -3.68
CA PHE A 59 21.74 6.75 -4.09
C PHE A 59 22.99 7.38 -3.46
N ASP A 60 23.77 6.57 -2.75
CA ASP A 60 24.89 6.99 -1.89
C ASP A 60 26.21 7.20 -2.65
N LYS A 61 26.33 6.68 -3.88
CA LYS A 61 27.56 6.79 -4.68
C LYS A 61 27.57 8.06 -5.53
N SER A 62 28.77 8.61 -5.72
CA SER A 62 29.03 9.78 -6.58
C SER A 62 29.55 9.36 -7.97
N GLU A 63 29.56 10.27 -8.95
CA GLU A 63 30.12 9.98 -10.29
C GLU A 63 31.59 9.54 -10.24
N LYS A 64 32.37 10.08 -9.28
CA LYS A 64 33.79 9.73 -9.08
C LYS A 64 34.01 8.28 -8.63
N SER A 65 32.97 7.62 -8.16
CA SER A 65 33.03 6.22 -7.72
C SER A 65 32.94 5.22 -8.89
N PHE A 66 32.91 5.69 -10.14
CA PHE A 66 32.73 4.87 -11.35
C PHE A 66 33.79 5.19 -12.40
N SER A 67 34.07 4.22 -13.28
CA SER A 67 35.05 4.40 -14.35
C SER A 67 34.60 5.39 -15.42
N SER A 68 33.27 5.56 -15.58
CA SER A 68 32.68 6.47 -16.54
C SER A 68 31.33 7.01 -16.06
N ARG A 69 30.92 8.15 -16.64
CA ARG A 69 29.58 8.73 -16.44
C ARG A 69 28.47 7.77 -16.87
N HIS A 70 28.72 6.94 -17.88
CA HIS A 70 27.76 5.94 -18.36
C HIS A 70 27.47 4.88 -17.28
N GLU A 71 28.52 4.34 -16.66
CA GLU A 71 28.38 3.34 -15.59
C GLU A 71 27.68 3.92 -14.36
N TYR A 72 27.98 5.15 -13.97
CA TYR A 72 27.28 5.84 -12.89
C TYR A 72 25.77 5.92 -13.16
N LYS A 73 25.37 6.37 -14.35
CA LYS A 73 23.95 6.49 -14.71
C LYS A 73 23.26 5.13 -14.67
N LYS A 74 23.88 4.11 -15.26
CA LYS A 74 23.37 2.73 -15.27
C LYS A 74 23.16 2.20 -13.85
N ALA A 75 24.15 2.38 -12.96
CA ALA A 75 24.07 1.93 -11.58
C ALA A 75 22.98 2.68 -10.78
N ARG A 76 22.90 4.00 -10.95
CA ARG A 76 21.90 4.85 -10.31
C ARG A 76 20.47 4.49 -10.75
N GLU A 77 20.26 4.28 -12.04
CA GLU A 77 18.96 3.86 -12.59
C GLU A 77 18.55 2.47 -12.07
N ALA A 78 19.47 1.50 -12.09
CA ALA A 78 19.23 0.17 -11.55
C ALA A 78 18.88 0.21 -10.05
N TYR A 79 19.56 1.06 -9.28
CA TYR A 79 19.29 1.26 -7.85
C TYR A 79 17.86 1.78 -7.61
N PHE A 80 17.46 2.87 -8.25
CA PHE A 80 16.11 3.42 -8.08
C PHE A 80 15.03 2.48 -8.62
N HIS A 81 15.28 1.81 -9.74
CA HIS A 81 14.34 0.83 -10.29
C HIS A 81 14.09 -0.32 -9.30
N LYS A 82 15.17 -0.90 -8.74
CA LYS A 82 15.07 -1.95 -7.72
C LYS A 82 14.35 -1.47 -6.46
N GLY A 83 14.70 -0.27 -5.97
CA GLY A 83 14.07 0.31 -4.78
C GLY A 83 12.58 0.56 -4.95
N TYR A 84 12.17 1.17 -6.07
CA TYR A 84 10.74 1.41 -6.35
C TYR A 84 9.96 0.12 -6.62
N LYS A 85 10.56 -0.86 -7.31
CA LYS A 85 9.94 -2.17 -7.49
C LYS A 85 9.64 -2.82 -6.14
N LYS A 86 10.65 -2.90 -5.26
CA LYS A 86 10.49 -3.46 -3.91
C LYS A 86 9.41 -2.71 -3.12
N LEU A 87 9.42 -1.38 -3.12
CA LEU A 87 8.42 -0.57 -2.44
C LEU A 87 7.00 -0.90 -2.91
N ILE A 88 6.79 -1.02 -4.23
CA ILE A 88 5.47 -1.35 -4.80
C ILE A 88 5.07 -2.78 -4.43
N ASP A 89 6.00 -3.74 -4.49
CA ASP A 89 5.74 -5.13 -4.14
C ASP A 89 5.37 -5.26 -2.65
N ASP A 90 6.09 -4.55 -1.76
CA ASP A 90 5.81 -4.55 -0.32
C ASP A 90 4.47 -3.85 -0.01
N PHE A 91 4.16 -2.75 -0.70
CA PHE A 91 2.86 -2.08 -0.58
C PHE A 91 1.70 -3.00 -1.01
N LYS A 92 1.83 -3.68 -2.15
CA LYS A 92 0.81 -4.63 -2.64
C LYS A 92 0.58 -5.76 -1.65
N LYS A 93 1.63 -6.35 -1.10
CA LYS A 93 1.52 -7.39 -0.06
C LYS A 93 0.76 -6.88 1.16
N GLY A 94 1.06 -5.65 1.62
CA GLY A 94 0.32 -5.04 2.72
C GLY A 94 -1.16 -4.84 2.40
N VAL A 95 -1.48 -4.41 1.17
CA VAL A 95 -2.88 -4.30 0.71
C VAL A 95 -3.56 -5.66 0.70
N ASP A 96 -2.93 -6.70 0.15
CA ASP A 96 -3.50 -8.05 0.10
C ASP A 96 -3.77 -8.60 1.50
N GLN A 97 -2.87 -8.36 2.45
CA GLN A 97 -3.04 -8.71 3.87
C GLN A 97 -4.25 -8.00 4.48
N ILE A 98 -4.36 -6.68 4.29
CA ILE A 98 -5.49 -5.88 4.79
C ILE A 98 -6.81 -6.38 4.22
N VAL A 99 -6.87 -6.64 2.91
CA VAL A 99 -8.09 -7.16 2.25
C VAL A 99 -8.46 -8.54 2.80
N GLY A 100 -7.46 -9.39 3.10
CA GLY A 100 -7.67 -10.66 3.82
C GLY A 100 -8.35 -10.45 5.17
N LEU A 101 -7.82 -9.54 6.00
CA LEU A 101 -8.38 -9.21 7.31
C LEU A 101 -9.79 -8.61 7.21
N MET A 102 -10.03 -7.72 6.24
CA MET A 102 -11.35 -7.15 5.97
C MET A 102 -12.36 -8.26 5.66
N ASN A 103 -11.99 -9.21 4.80
CA ASN A 103 -12.84 -10.34 4.49
C ASN A 103 -13.10 -11.17 5.75
N GLU A 104 -12.09 -11.49 6.54
CA GLU A 104 -12.27 -12.26 7.78
C GLU A 104 -13.24 -11.60 8.77
N ALA A 105 -13.21 -10.27 8.88
CA ALA A 105 -14.05 -9.50 9.78
C ALA A 105 -15.53 -9.36 9.33
N LEU A 106 -15.86 -9.75 8.09
CA LEU A 106 -17.24 -9.76 7.58
C LEU A 106 -18.04 -10.99 8.05
N PRO A 107 -19.34 -10.83 8.39
CA PRO A 107 -20.25 -11.94 8.65
C PRO A 107 -20.37 -12.89 7.46
N ALA A 108 -20.59 -14.18 7.73
CA ALA A 108 -20.74 -15.21 6.69
C ALA A 108 -21.87 -14.89 5.70
N GLU A 109 -23.00 -14.39 6.21
CA GLU A 109 -24.13 -13.98 5.37
C GLU A 109 -23.75 -12.84 4.41
N GLN A 110 -23.00 -11.84 4.90
CA GLN A 110 -22.55 -10.74 4.07
C GLN A 110 -21.54 -11.21 3.00
N LYS A 111 -20.68 -12.20 3.32
CA LYS A 111 -19.76 -12.81 2.34
C LYS A 111 -20.51 -13.48 1.20
N GLU A 112 -21.54 -14.27 1.51
CA GLU A 112 -22.34 -14.94 0.47
C GLU A 112 -23.13 -13.95 -0.38
N ARG A 113 -23.70 -12.90 0.23
CA ARG A 113 -24.33 -11.80 -0.50
C ARG A 113 -23.37 -11.12 -1.47
N ASN A 114 -22.14 -10.83 -1.04
CA ASN A 114 -21.11 -10.22 -1.87
C ASN A 114 -20.71 -11.15 -3.04
N LYS A 115 -20.58 -12.46 -2.80
CA LYS A 115 -20.30 -13.45 -3.86
C LYS A 115 -21.43 -13.54 -4.89
N ALA A 116 -22.68 -13.49 -4.45
CA ALA A 116 -23.84 -13.53 -5.33
C ALA A 116 -23.93 -12.28 -6.21
N ALA A 117 -23.61 -11.10 -5.67
CA ALA A 117 -23.61 -9.84 -6.41
C ALA A 117 -22.44 -9.68 -7.39
N ALA A 118 -21.37 -10.48 -7.24
CA ALA A 118 -20.20 -10.48 -8.12
C ALA A 118 -20.31 -11.43 -9.32
N LYS A 119 -21.36 -12.27 -9.37
CA LYS A 119 -21.70 -13.11 -10.53
C LYS A 119 -22.60 -12.35 -11.49
#